data_AF-A0AA40A2F8-F1
#
_entry.id   AF-A0AA40A2F8-F1
#
_cell.length_a   1.000
_cell.length_b   1.000
_cell.length_c   1.000
_cell.angle_alpha   90.00
_cell.angle_beta   90.00
_cell.angle_gamma   90.00
#
_symmetry.space_group_name_H-M   'P 1'
#
loop_
_entity.id
_entity.type
_entity.pdbx_description
1 polymer ?
#
loop_
_entity_poly.entity_id
_entity_poly.type
_entity_poly.pdbx_seq_one_letter_code
_entity_poly.pdbx_strand_id
1 'polypeptide(L)'
;MDLPIIDLDLFLTQPHDSLEVKAECQKAAKALITYGALILHDSRVSESDNASFLDLLEDYFAQPEEDLKRDERPELSYQISVTLENTEKPKLAPDQRPLDITAHDPDPKCRFFWKMVEKPPVTGFDCLS
;
A
#
# COMPACT_ATOMS: atom_id res chain seq x y z
N MET A 1 -7.04 -22.56 2.25
CA MET A 1 -8.25 -21.72 2.20
C MET A 1 -8.04 -20.88 0.97
N ASP A 2 -8.81 -21.13 -0.09
CA ASP A 2 -8.46 -20.64 -1.42
C ASP A 2 -9.32 -19.42 -1.74
N LEU A 3 -8.67 -18.26 -1.89
CA LEU A 3 -9.36 -17.02 -2.25
C LEU A 3 -9.83 -17.10 -3.71
N PRO A 4 -11.04 -16.62 -4.03
CA PRO A 4 -11.51 -16.62 -5.40
C PRO A 4 -10.68 -15.65 -6.26
N ILE A 5 -10.30 -16.12 -7.45
CA ILE A 5 -9.65 -15.30 -8.48
C ILE A 5 -10.74 -14.60 -9.26
N ILE A 6 -10.72 -13.27 -9.30
CA ILE A 6 -11.64 -12.41 -10.05
C ILE A 6 -10.94 -11.94 -11.32
N ASP A 7 -11.54 -12.18 -12.47
CA ASP A 7 -10.99 -11.71 -13.74
C ASP A 7 -11.49 -10.29 -14.05
N LEU A 8 -10.60 -9.31 -13.95
CA LEU A 8 -10.92 -7.91 -14.21
C LEU A 8 -11.17 -7.64 -15.69
N ASP A 9 -10.58 -8.44 -16.58
CA ASP A 9 -10.68 -8.23 -18.03
C ASP A 9 -12.12 -8.34 -18.52
N LEU A 10 -12.94 -9.20 -17.89
CA LEU A 10 -14.37 -9.28 -18.17
C LEU A 10 -15.07 -7.94 -17.97
N PHE A 11 -14.82 -7.28 -16.83
CA PHE A 11 -15.41 -5.98 -16.54
C PHE A 11 -14.92 -4.89 -17.48
N LEU A 12 -13.64 -4.92 -17.88
CA LEU A 12 -13.05 -3.90 -18.73
C LEU A 12 -13.43 -4.02 -20.21
N THR A 13 -13.71 -5.24 -20.69
CA THR A 13 -13.85 -5.52 -22.13
C THR A 13 -15.26 -5.87 -22.57
N GLN A 14 -16.12 -6.35 -21.66
CA GLN A 14 -17.48 -6.79 -21.99
C GLN A 14 -18.53 -5.75 -21.58
N PRO A 15 -19.74 -5.78 -22.19
CA PRO A 15 -20.86 -4.95 -21.74
C PRO A 15 -21.19 -5.22 -20.26
N HIS A 16 -21.32 -4.15 -19.46
CA HIS A 16 -21.55 -4.27 -18.02
C HIS A 16 -22.90 -4.91 -17.66
N ASP A 17 -23.84 -4.96 -18.60
CA ASP A 17 -25.14 -5.60 -18.44
C ASP A 17 -25.15 -7.09 -18.82
N SER A 18 -24.06 -7.60 -19.40
CA SER A 18 -23.87 -9.02 -19.70
C SER A 18 -23.99 -9.88 -18.44
N LEU A 19 -24.39 -11.14 -18.63
CA LEU A 19 -24.57 -12.08 -17.53
C LEU A 19 -23.21 -12.44 -16.91
N GLU A 20 -22.18 -12.51 -17.74
CA GLU A 20 -20.80 -12.85 -17.40
C GLU A 20 -20.20 -11.79 -16.47
N VAL A 21 -20.30 -10.50 -16.82
CA VAL A 21 -19.80 -9.40 -15.97
C VAL A 21 -20.56 -9.34 -14.65
N LYS A 22 -21.90 -9.47 -14.69
CA LYS A 22 -22.71 -9.49 -13.47
C LYS A 22 -22.34 -10.64 -12.55
N ALA A 23 -22.10 -11.83 -13.11
CA ALA A 23 -21.68 -13.00 -12.33
C ALA A 23 -20.30 -12.77 -11.69
N GLU A 24 -19.34 -12.21 -12.42
CA GLU A 24 -17.99 -11.94 -11.91
C GLU A 24 -18.01 -10.86 -10.81
N CYS A 25 -18.80 -9.80 -10.98
CA CYS A 25 -19.05 -8.80 -9.93
C CYS A 25 -19.69 -9.41 -8.67
N GLN A 26 -20.67 -10.30 -8.83
CA GLN A 26 -21.31 -10.99 -7.69
C GLN A 26 -20.32 -11.89 -6.95
N LYS A 27 -19.46 -12.59 -7.69
CA LYS A 27 -18.38 -13.42 -7.14
C LYS A 27 -17.40 -12.57 -6.33
N ALA A 28 -16.97 -11.41 -6.85
CA ALA A 28 -16.11 -10.47 -6.14
C ALA A 28 -16.76 -9.94 -4.85
N ALA A 29 -18.02 -9.51 -4.92
CA ALA A 29 -18.76 -9.03 -3.75
C ALA A 29 -18.87 -10.11 -2.67
N LYS A 30 -19.21 -11.34 -3.06
CA LYS A 30 -19.29 -12.49 -2.14
C LYS A 30 -17.94 -12.78 -1.49
N ALA A 31 -16.84 -12.66 -2.24
CA ALA A 31 -15.49 -12.85 -1.71
C ALA A 31 -15.15 -11.84 -0.60
N LEU A 32 -15.41 -10.56 -0.86
CA LEU A 32 -15.16 -9.49 0.11
C LEU A 32 -16.03 -9.65 1.37
N ILE A 33 -17.29 -10.04 1.22
CA ILE A 33 -18.18 -10.30 2.36
C ILE A 33 -17.72 -11.50 3.18
N THR A 34 -17.29 -12.58 2.52
CA THR A 34 -16.98 -13.85 3.19
C THR A 34 -15.58 -13.87 3.79
N TYR A 35 -14.60 -13.31 3.08
CA TYR A 35 -13.18 -13.45 3.40
C TYR A 35 -12.50 -12.10 3.69
N GLY A 36 -13.12 -10.98 3.35
CA GLY A 36 -12.47 -9.66 3.37
C GLY A 36 -11.38 -9.49 2.31
N ALA A 37 -11.17 -10.48 1.44
CA ALA A 37 -10.12 -10.50 0.43
C ALA A 37 -10.51 -11.35 -0.79
N LEU A 38 -9.79 -11.14 -1.89
CA LEU A 38 -9.86 -11.88 -3.15
C LEU A 38 -8.53 -11.80 -3.89
N ILE A 39 -8.32 -12.65 -4.90
CA ILE A 39 -7.21 -12.52 -5.84
C ILE A 39 -7.76 -11.85 -7.10
N LEU A 40 -7.06 -10.85 -7.64
CA LEU A 40 -7.45 -10.17 -8.87
C LEU A 40 -6.50 -10.57 -10.00
N HIS A 41 -7.06 -10.99 -11.12
CA HIS A 41 -6.34 -11.16 -12.38
C HIS A 41 -6.57 -9.90 -13.25
N ASP A 42 -5.49 -9.25 -13.68
CA ASP A 42 -5.51 -8.06 -14.53
C ASP A 42 -4.43 -8.21 -15.61
N SER A 43 -4.84 -8.42 -16.86
CA SER A 43 -3.91 -8.63 -17.98
C SER A 43 -3.01 -7.44 -18.31
N ARG A 44 -3.31 -6.25 -17.77
CA ARG A 44 -2.48 -5.05 -17.95
C ARG A 44 -1.24 -5.06 -17.07
N VAL A 45 -1.15 -5.97 -16.11
CA VAL A 45 0.00 -6.12 -15.22
C VAL A 45 0.81 -7.34 -15.67
N SER A 46 2.05 -7.11 -16.08
CA SER A 46 2.95 -8.21 -16.46
C SER A 46 3.76 -8.72 -15.25
N GLU A 47 4.12 -10.00 -15.28
CA GLU A 47 5.03 -10.57 -14.28
C GLU A 47 6.41 -9.88 -14.30
N SER A 48 6.87 -9.48 -15.49
CA SER A 48 8.14 -8.75 -15.65
C SER A 48 8.13 -7.38 -14.97
N ASP A 49 6.99 -6.68 -14.95
CA ASP A 49 6.88 -5.40 -14.24
C ASP A 49 6.98 -5.62 -12.72
N ASN A 50 6.37 -6.69 -12.21
CA ASN A 50 6.48 -7.06 -10.80
C ASN A 50 7.93 -7.41 -10.42
N ALA A 51 8.62 -8.21 -11.25
CA ALA A 51 10.03 -8.54 -11.01
C ALA A 51 10.90 -7.26 -11.00
N SER A 52 10.74 -6.41 -12.02
CA SER A 52 11.48 -5.15 -12.12
C SER A 52 11.20 -4.21 -10.93
N PHE A 53 9.96 -4.19 -10.44
CA PHE A 53 9.58 -3.40 -9.27
C PHE A 53 10.22 -3.94 -7.97
N LEU A 54 10.26 -5.26 -7.80
CA LEU A 54 10.91 -5.88 -6.65
C LEU A 54 12.42 -5.63 -6.66
N ASP A 55 13.08 -5.83 -7.80
CA ASP A 55 14.51 -5.55 -7.96
C ASP A 55 14.82 -4.08 -7.61
N LEU A 56 14.00 -3.14 -8.10
CA LEU A 56 14.15 -1.72 -7.79
C LEU A 56 14.03 -1.41 -6.29
N LEU A 57 13.05 -2.00 -5.61
CA LEU A 57 12.88 -1.80 -4.16
C LEU A 57 14.02 -2.44 -3.37
N GLU A 58 14.45 -3.64 -3.75
CA GLU A 58 15.57 -4.34 -3.12
C GLU A 58 16.87 -3.54 -3.27
N ASP A 59 17.18 -3.07 -4.48
CA ASP A 59 18.32 -2.19 -4.76
C ASP A 59 18.23 -0.89 -3.95
N TYR A 60 17.04 -0.29 -3.84
CA TYR A 60 16.83 0.91 -3.05
C TYR A 60 17.15 0.70 -1.58
N PHE A 61 16.62 -0.36 -0.95
CA PHE A 61 16.87 -0.65 0.47
C PHE A 61 18.27 -1.18 0.75
N ALA A 62 19.00 -1.67 -0.26
CA ALA A 62 20.39 -2.09 -0.14
C ALA A 62 21.39 -0.93 -0.12
N GLN A 63 20.94 0.31 -0.34
CA GLN A 63 21.78 1.51 -0.25
C GLN A 63 22.32 1.74 1.17
N PRO A 64 23.47 2.43 1.32
CA PRO A 64 23.94 2.87 2.63
C PRO A 64 22.90 3.74 3.34
N GLU A 65 22.83 3.63 4.68
CA GLU A 65 21.88 4.40 5.50
C GLU A 65 21.99 5.92 5.26
N GLU A 66 23.21 6.43 5.04
CA GLU A 66 23.43 7.85 4.74
C GLU A 66 22.73 8.31 3.45
N ASP A 67 22.62 7.43 2.45
CA ASP A 67 21.92 7.74 1.21
C ASP A 67 20.40 7.65 1.38
N LEU A 68 19.92 6.64 2.13
CA LEU A 68 18.50 6.53 2.49
C LEU A 68 18.04 7.74 3.30
N LYS A 69 18.81 8.16 4.30
CA LYS A 69 18.47 9.28 5.19
C LYS A 69 18.21 10.59 4.46
N ARG A 70 18.87 10.80 3.31
CA ARG A 70 18.66 11.98 2.46
C ARG A 70 17.27 12.02 1.84
N ASP A 71 16.60 10.86 1.76
CA ASP A 71 15.25 10.75 1.26
C ASP A 71 14.18 10.83 2.36
N GLU A 72 14.55 10.96 3.63
CA GLU A 72 13.56 11.20 4.69
C GLU A 72 12.84 12.54 4.45
N ARG A 73 11.53 12.57 4.78
CA ARG A 73 10.70 13.78 4.74
C ARG A 73 9.95 13.95 6.08
N PRO A 74 10.65 14.29 7.19
CA PRO A 74 10.03 14.44 8.50
C PRO A 74 8.89 15.46 8.53
N GLU A 75 8.99 16.51 7.72
CA GLU A 75 8.00 17.58 7.56
C GLU A 75 6.66 17.08 6.98
N LEU A 76 6.69 15.95 6.25
CA LEU A 76 5.51 15.26 5.72
C LEU A 76 5.05 14.13 6.64
N SER A 77 5.41 14.21 7.93
CA SER A 77 5.09 13.20 8.94
C SER A 77 5.52 11.78 8.57
N TYR A 78 6.57 11.65 7.74
CA TYR A 78 7.07 10.36 7.25
C TYR A 78 6.02 9.53 6.47
N GLN A 79 5.03 10.20 5.86
CA GLN A 79 4.03 9.56 4.99
C GLN A 79 4.42 9.54 3.50
N ILE A 80 5.59 10.10 3.17
CA ILE A 80 6.16 10.14 1.83
C ILE A 80 7.65 9.85 1.96
N SER A 81 8.19 9.11 0.99
CA SER A 81 9.59 8.66 0.93
C SER A 81 9.94 7.68 2.06
N VAL A 82 11.20 7.62 2.46
CA VAL A 82 11.68 6.63 3.44
C VAL A 82 11.44 7.07 4.88
N THR A 83 11.14 6.07 5.69
CA THR A 83 11.10 6.15 7.15
C THR A 83 12.07 5.09 7.64
N LEU A 84 13.21 5.53 8.16
CA LEU A 84 14.21 4.61 8.68
C LEU A 84 13.69 3.82 9.88
N GLU A 85 14.37 2.70 10.15
CA GLU A 85 14.09 1.86 11.29
C GLU A 85 14.09 2.68 12.58
N ASN A 86 13.14 2.39 13.44
CA ASN A 86 12.98 2.99 14.76
C ASN A 86 12.59 4.48 14.80
N THR A 87 12.17 5.06 13.67
CA THR A 87 11.72 6.46 13.60
C THR A 87 10.27 6.64 14.06
N GLU A 88 9.36 5.73 13.70
CA GLU A 88 7.94 5.84 14.06
C GLU A 88 7.68 5.34 15.48
N LYS A 89 7.13 6.22 16.34
CA LYS A 89 6.72 5.88 17.71
C LYS A 89 5.19 5.85 17.81
N PRO A 90 4.58 4.88 18.52
CA PRO A 90 3.14 4.83 18.72
C PRO A 90 2.62 6.12 19.36
N LYS A 91 1.72 6.83 18.66
CA LYS A 91 1.04 8.02 19.18
C LYS A 91 -0.27 7.61 19.89
N LEU A 92 -0.16 6.98 21.06
CA LEU A 92 -1.31 6.66 21.92
C LEU A 92 -1.26 7.45 23.22
N ALA A 93 -2.41 8.06 23.57
CA ALA A 93 -2.62 8.66 24.88
C ALA A 93 -2.43 7.59 25.98
N PRO A 94 -1.82 7.92 27.13
CA PRO A 94 -1.45 6.91 28.14
C PRO A 94 -2.60 6.02 28.63
N ASP A 95 -3.82 6.54 28.64
CA ASP A 95 -5.06 5.88 29.06
C ASP A 95 -5.71 5.01 27.97
N GLN A 96 -5.30 5.19 26.71
CA GLN A 96 -5.75 4.42 25.55
C GLN A 96 -4.76 3.34 25.12
N ARG A 97 -3.64 3.20 25.85
CA ARG A 97 -2.66 2.14 25.56
C ARG A 97 -3.26 0.78 25.93
N PRO A 98 -3.18 -0.22 25.04
CA PRO A 98 -3.54 -1.59 25.38
C PRO A 98 -2.80 -2.02 26.65
N LEU A 99 -3.48 -2.74 27.54
CA LEU A 99 -2.88 -3.32 28.75
C LEU A 99 -1.86 -4.39 28.33
N ASP A 100 -0.60 -3.97 28.35
CA ASP A 100 0.62 -4.76 28.27
C ASP A 100 0.75 -5.73 27.08
N ILE A 101 1.28 -5.19 25.99
CA ILE A 101 2.08 -5.97 25.04
C ILE A 101 3.41 -5.23 24.95
N THR A 102 4.50 -5.97 25.15
CA THR A 102 5.91 -5.56 25.18
C THR A 102 6.43 -4.96 23.86
N ALA A 103 5.57 -4.38 23.01
CA ALA A 103 5.86 -3.93 21.65
C ALA A 103 5.54 -2.42 21.47
N HIS A 104 6.07 -1.60 22.38
CA HIS A 104 6.12 -0.14 22.18
C HIS A 104 7.46 0.30 21.58
N ASP A 105 8.28 -0.66 21.16
CA ASP A 105 9.50 -0.38 20.45
C ASP A 105 9.15 0.30 19.11
N PRO A 106 9.93 1.30 18.72
CA PRO A 106 9.79 1.90 17.40
C PRO A 106 9.81 0.84 16.30
N ASP A 107 9.13 1.08 15.18
CA ASP A 107 9.03 0.06 14.12
C ASP A 107 10.42 -0.37 13.65
N PRO A 108 10.79 -1.66 13.78
CA PRO A 108 12.11 -2.14 13.36
C PRO A 108 12.26 -2.19 11.83
N LYS A 109 11.19 -1.94 11.05
CA LYS A 109 11.24 -2.01 9.60
C LYS A 109 11.45 -0.63 8.96
N CYS A 110 12.41 -0.54 8.05
CA CYS A 110 12.52 0.57 7.12
C CYS A 110 11.32 0.54 6.15
N ARG A 111 10.56 1.63 6.09
CA ARG A 111 9.38 1.74 5.22
C ARG A 111 9.64 2.76 4.13
N PHE A 112 9.03 2.54 2.97
CA PHE A 112 8.99 3.53 1.90
C PHE A 112 7.54 3.76 1.50
N PHE A 113 7.13 5.03 1.46
CA PHE A 113 5.80 5.44 1.02
C PHE A 113 5.90 6.19 -0.31
N TRP A 114 5.36 5.59 -1.36
CA TRP A 114 5.26 6.26 -2.66
C TRP A 114 4.15 7.30 -2.65
N LYS A 115 4.44 8.48 -3.20
CA LYS A 115 3.44 9.53 -3.40
C LYS A 115 2.53 9.16 -4.58
N MET A 116 1.34 8.64 -4.28
CA MET A 116 0.37 8.17 -5.29
C MET A 116 -0.32 9.29 -6.09
N VAL A 117 -0.19 10.55 -5.69
CA VAL A 117 -0.89 11.69 -6.30
C VAL A 117 0.06 12.84 -6.61
N GLU A 118 -0.18 13.52 -7.73
CA GLU A 118 0.49 14.79 -8.02
C GLU A 118 0.12 15.83 -6.95
N LYS A 119 1.03 16.78 -6.71
CA LYS A 119 0.77 17.88 -5.78
C LYS A 119 -0.42 18.70 -6.31
N PRO A 120 -1.51 18.85 -5.55
CA PRO A 120 -2.60 19.72 -5.96
C PRO A 120 -2.08 21.14 -6.16
N PRO A 121 -2.59 21.90 -7.15
CA PRO A 121 -2.14 23.26 -7.40
C PRO A 121 -2.39 24.22 -6.24
N VAL A 122 -3.34 23.89 -5.35
CA VAL A 122 -3.61 24.59 -4.09
C VAL A 122 -3.94 23.56 -3.02
N THR A 123 -3.20 23.57 -1.92
CA THR A 123 -3.55 22.85 -0.70
C THR A 123 -3.79 23.85 0.42
N GLY A 124 -4.86 23.70 1.19
CA GLY A 124 -5.11 24.49 2.41
C GLY A 124 -4.21 24.09 3.60
N PHE A 125 -3.13 23.38 3.32
CA PHE A 125 -2.17 22.86 4.29
C PHE A 125 -0.78 23.33 3.86
N ASP A 126 -0.17 24.19 4.68
CA ASP A 126 1.12 24.82 4.39
C ASP A 126 2.25 23.78 4.22
N CYS A 127 2.17 22.65 4.91
CA CYS A 127 3.16 21.57 4.81
C CYS A 127 3.12 20.79 3.48
N LEU A 128 2.07 20.97 2.68
CA LEU A 128 1.92 20.31 1.38
C LEU A 128 2.12 21.28 0.20
N SER A 129 2.39 22.56 0.51
CA SER A 129 2.55 23.66 -0.45
C SER A 129 3.97 23.85 -0.97
#